data_AF-A0A520IKY9-F1
#
_entry.id   AF-A0A520IKY9-F1
#
_cell.length_a   1.000
_cell.length_b   1.000
_cell.length_c   1.000
_cell.angle_alpha   90.00
_cell.angle_beta   90.00
_cell.angle_gamma   90.00
#
_symmetry.space_group_name_H-M   'P 1'
#
loop_
_entity.id
_entity.type
_entity.pdbx_description
1 polymer ?
#
loop_
_entity_poly.entity_id
_entity_poly.type
_entity_poly.pdbx_seq_one_letter_code
_entity_poly.pdbx_strand_id
1 'polypeptide(L)'
;MTAGYIEALECLADRTVVQGWATDAALRSGALTFSFDGIAQRIVQIAETAHRDDLAAIGARAFRVCLPVPIHPGTHVSAAITGRPLDIAADALRPMPPRGHIEVAGSDDVAGWVVAAGLPVTLQFDGTRIAAIDAANGRPDLAQMVPGSAPNYGFRVSLQALRTHATVSSDPPLEPDVILLRAGTHVLARSTIVRTPLVRGKLERVTPAEARGWAADANRPDGSLGVEMRIDGIRDATGVADRYRAGLVAKGIVASGGGFRFEMPSISMTGGSTAHVSVHAQGD
;
A
#
# COMPACT_ATOMS: atom_id res chain seq x y z
N MET A 1 31.08 35.42 3.43
CA MET A 1 29.96 34.65 2.84
C MET A 1 30.35 33.19 2.83
N THR A 2 29.43 32.32 3.20
CA THR A 2 29.58 30.85 3.18
C THR A 2 29.57 30.35 1.73
N ALA A 3 30.29 29.26 1.43
CA ALA A 3 30.28 28.67 0.08
C ALA A 3 28.98 27.91 -0.22
N GLY A 4 28.37 27.38 0.84
CA GLY A 4 27.14 26.61 0.89
C GLY A 4 26.84 26.19 2.34
N TYR A 5 25.78 25.40 2.51
CA TYR A 5 25.26 24.96 3.80
C TYR A 5 24.61 23.57 3.67
N ILE A 6 24.79 22.70 4.66
CA ILE A 6 24.15 21.37 4.73
C ILE A 6 22.93 21.42 5.65
N GLU A 7 21.76 21.16 5.06
CA GLU A 7 20.44 21.23 5.72
C GLU A 7 19.95 19.86 6.20
N ALA A 8 20.45 18.78 5.59
CA ALA A 8 20.13 17.40 5.97
C ALA A 8 21.30 16.44 5.69
N LEU A 9 21.46 15.47 6.58
CA LEU A 9 22.03 14.15 6.32
C LEU A 9 20.98 13.13 6.80
N GLU A 10 20.11 12.71 5.87
CA GLU A 10 19.11 11.66 6.07
C GLU A 10 19.83 10.29 6.12
N CYS A 11 19.90 9.68 7.31
CA CYS A 11 20.50 8.36 7.52
C CYS A 11 19.58 7.23 7.03
N LEU A 12 20.13 6.28 6.29
CA LEU A 12 19.53 4.98 5.95
C LEU A 12 20.49 3.85 6.36
N ALA A 13 20.01 2.60 6.31
CA ALA A 13 20.76 1.43 6.81
C ALA A 13 22.07 1.14 6.05
N ASP A 14 22.17 1.51 4.78
CA ASP A 14 23.32 1.23 3.90
C ASP A 14 23.94 2.48 3.25
N ARG A 15 23.38 3.68 3.53
CA ARG A 15 23.69 4.91 2.81
C ARG A 15 23.27 6.17 3.59
N THR A 16 23.74 7.31 3.11
CA THR A 16 23.29 8.64 3.55
C THR A 16 22.76 9.41 2.35
N VAL A 17 21.63 10.10 2.50
CA VAL A 17 21.22 11.14 1.56
C VAL A 17 21.48 12.49 2.20
N VAL A 18 22.32 13.32 1.59
CA VAL A 18 22.58 14.68 2.07
C VAL A 18 21.94 15.72 1.17
N GLN A 19 21.33 16.71 1.81
CA GLN A 19 20.65 17.85 1.18
C GLN A 19 21.24 19.15 1.71
N GLY A 20 21.26 20.16 0.86
CA GLY A 20 21.68 21.49 1.23
C GLY A 20 21.70 22.40 0.01
N TRP A 21 22.43 23.49 0.11
CA TRP A 21 22.65 24.42 -1.01
C TRP A 21 24.10 24.88 -1.08
N ALA A 22 24.51 25.31 -2.26
CA ALA A 22 25.77 26.01 -2.46
C ALA A 22 25.62 27.08 -3.54
N THR A 23 26.50 28.07 -3.54
CA THR A 23 26.53 29.07 -4.61
C THR A 23 26.82 28.40 -5.95
N ASP A 24 26.13 28.80 -7.02
CA ASP A 24 26.29 28.26 -8.38
C ASP A 24 27.74 28.46 -8.92
N ALA A 25 28.47 29.43 -8.36
CA ALA A 25 29.92 29.60 -8.56
C ALA A 25 30.77 28.53 -7.84
N ALA A 26 30.44 28.15 -6.60
CA ALA A 26 31.16 27.09 -5.88
C ALA A 26 30.85 25.71 -6.48
N LEU A 27 29.59 25.45 -6.85
CA LEU A 27 29.19 24.21 -7.54
C LEU A 27 29.94 24.03 -8.89
N ARG A 28 30.34 25.13 -9.55
CA ARG A 28 31.23 25.10 -10.72
C ARG A 28 32.73 25.05 -10.40
N SER A 29 33.18 25.41 -9.19
CA SER A 29 34.62 25.51 -8.90
C SER A 29 35.29 24.16 -8.66
N GLY A 30 34.54 23.12 -8.30
CA GLY A 30 35.06 21.75 -8.24
C GLY A 30 34.25 20.80 -7.37
N ALA A 31 34.89 19.69 -6.99
CA ALA A 31 34.26 18.61 -6.23
C ALA A 31 33.80 19.05 -4.82
N LEU A 32 32.63 18.55 -4.43
CA LEU A 32 32.13 18.56 -3.06
C LEU A 32 32.69 17.32 -2.34
N THR A 33 33.39 17.52 -1.22
CA THR A 33 33.97 16.45 -0.40
C THR A 33 33.29 16.46 0.96
N PHE A 34 32.81 15.31 1.39
CA PHE A 34 32.38 15.04 2.75
C PHE A 34 33.49 14.33 3.51
N SER A 35 33.46 14.39 4.84
CA SER A 35 34.26 13.53 5.70
C SER A 35 33.39 13.03 6.84
N PHE A 36 33.45 11.73 7.11
CA PHE A 36 32.72 11.06 8.18
C PHE A 36 33.73 10.40 9.10
N ASP A 37 33.81 10.86 10.34
CA ASP A 37 34.78 10.38 11.35
C ASP A 37 36.25 10.39 10.83
N GLY A 38 36.56 11.35 9.94
CA GLY A 38 37.86 11.53 9.29
C GLY A 38 38.00 10.88 7.90
N ILE A 39 37.08 9.99 7.50
CA ILE A 39 37.12 9.29 6.21
C ILE A 39 36.49 10.16 5.12
N ALA A 40 37.33 10.68 4.22
CA ALA A 40 36.90 11.56 3.13
C ALA A 40 36.19 10.83 1.98
N GLN A 41 35.03 11.35 1.57
CA GLN A 41 34.20 10.89 0.46
C GLN A 41 34.04 12.02 -0.58
N ARG A 42 34.53 11.81 -1.81
CA ARG A 42 34.61 12.86 -2.84
C ARG A 42 33.53 12.70 -3.91
N ILE A 43 32.63 13.68 -4.00
CA ILE A 43 31.61 13.79 -5.06
C ILE A 43 32.11 14.73 -6.16
N VAL A 44 32.31 14.19 -7.37
CA VAL A 44 32.83 14.96 -8.52
C VAL A 44 31.72 15.58 -9.37
N GLN A 45 30.49 15.04 -9.33
CA GLN A 45 29.34 15.55 -10.05
C GLN A 45 28.11 15.66 -9.14
N ILE A 46 27.51 16.84 -9.14
CA ILE A 46 26.19 17.10 -8.56
C ILE A 46 25.25 17.35 -9.74
N ALA A 47 24.71 16.26 -10.29
CA ALA A 47 23.94 16.30 -11.54
C ALA A 47 22.58 17.01 -11.38
N GLU A 48 21.93 16.83 -10.23
CA GLU A 48 20.64 17.44 -9.91
C GLU A 48 20.84 18.67 -9.00
N THR A 49 20.57 19.86 -9.55
CA THR A 49 20.63 21.13 -8.81
C THR A 49 19.43 22.03 -9.11
N ALA A 50 18.55 22.19 -8.11
CA ALA A 50 17.34 23.01 -8.23
C ALA A 50 17.62 24.49 -7.91
N HIS A 51 16.84 25.39 -8.50
CA HIS A 51 16.81 26.79 -8.10
C HIS A 51 16.19 26.93 -6.70
N ARG A 52 16.56 27.96 -5.95
CA ARG A 52 15.89 28.37 -4.71
C ARG A 52 15.63 29.86 -4.74
N ASP A 53 14.36 30.22 -4.94
CA ASP A 53 13.92 31.62 -5.04
C ASP A 53 14.24 32.40 -3.75
N ASP A 54 14.11 31.73 -2.62
CA ASP A 54 14.49 32.11 -1.26
C ASP A 54 15.97 32.46 -1.08
N LEU A 55 16.84 31.93 -1.95
CA LEU A 55 18.29 32.20 -1.98
C LEU A 55 18.76 32.86 -3.29
N ALA A 56 17.84 33.35 -4.13
CA ALA A 56 18.18 33.91 -5.44
C ALA A 56 19.17 35.09 -5.35
N ALA A 57 19.08 35.89 -4.28
CA ALA A 57 19.96 37.03 -4.02
C ALA A 57 21.45 36.67 -3.83
N ILE A 58 21.77 35.40 -3.53
CA ILE A 58 23.15 34.90 -3.44
C ILE A 58 23.51 33.91 -4.56
N GLY A 59 22.62 33.71 -5.55
CA GLY A 59 22.84 32.77 -6.65
C GLY A 59 23.07 31.33 -6.17
N ALA A 60 22.41 30.92 -5.08
CA ALA A 60 22.54 29.55 -4.57
C ALA A 60 21.58 28.59 -5.27
N ARG A 61 22.00 27.32 -5.30
CA ARG A 61 21.21 26.21 -5.82
C ARG A 61 21.17 25.10 -4.78
N ALA A 62 19.99 24.52 -4.61
CA ALA A 62 19.84 23.33 -3.79
C ALA A 62 20.47 22.14 -4.50
N PHE A 63 21.04 21.22 -3.72
CA PHE A 63 21.51 19.92 -4.20
C PHE A 63 21.00 18.80 -3.30
N ARG A 64 20.86 17.61 -3.89
CA ARG A 64 20.62 16.35 -3.18
C ARG A 64 21.55 15.30 -3.75
N VAL A 65 22.28 14.61 -2.87
CA VAL A 65 23.25 13.58 -3.27
C VAL A 65 23.12 12.38 -2.32
N CYS A 66 23.30 11.17 -2.84
CA CYS A 66 23.42 9.98 -2.01
C CYS A 66 24.85 9.48 -1.98
N LEU A 67 25.30 9.09 -0.80
CA LEU A 67 26.61 8.49 -0.54
C LEU A 67 26.38 7.05 -0.06
N PRO A 68 27.07 6.04 -0.63
CA PRO A 68 26.96 4.63 -0.23
C PRO A 68 27.76 4.37 1.07
N VAL A 69 27.51 5.19 2.07
CA VAL A 69 28.11 5.17 3.40
C VAL A 69 26.98 5.41 4.40
N PRO A 70 26.62 4.42 5.23
CA PRO A 70 25.71 4.65 6.35
C PRO A 70 26.44 5.41 7.45
N ILE A 71 25.77 6.38 8.06
CA ILE A 71 26.27 7.14 9.21
C ILE A 71 25.24 7.15 10.33
N HIS A 72 25.69 7.28 11.58
CA HIS A 72 24.86 7.11 12.76
C HIS A 72 24.86 8.40 13.61
N PRO A 73 23.84 8.63 14.46
CA PRO A 73 23.86 9.73 15.42
C PRO A 73 25.15 9.71 16.25
N GLY A 74 25.94 10.78 16.15
CA GLY A 74 27.27 10.89 16.78
C GLY A 74 28.45 10.86 15.81
N THR A 75 28.28 10.43 14.55
CA THR A 75 29.32 10.58 13.51
C THR A 75 29.69 12.05 13.31
N HIS A 76 30.98 12.35 13.39
CA HIS A 76 31.53 13.68 13.11
C HIS A 76 31.54 13.93 11.59
N VAL A 77 30.65 14.81 11.12
CA VAL A 77 30.55 15.21 9.72
C VAL A 77 31.33 16.51 9.47
N SER A 78 32.07 16.58 8.36
CA SER A 78 32.45 17.85 7.74
C SER A 78 32.20 17.82 6.23
N ALA A 79 32.03 19.00 5.62
CA ALA A 79 31.78 19.16 4.20
C ALA A 79 32.60 20.34 3.65
N ALA A 80 33.12 20.21 2.43
CA ALA A 80 33.89 21.26 1.77
C ALA A 80 33.80 21.21 0.24
N ILE A 81 33.73 22.38 -0.41
CA ILE A 81 33.86 22.52 -1.87
C ILE A 81 35.22 23.12 -2.15
N THR A 82 36.05 22.44 -2.96
CA THR A 82 37.44 22.89 -3.26
C THR A 82 38.28 23.22 -2.01
N GLY A 83 38.05 22.50 -0.91
CA GLY A 83 38.73 22.73 0.38
C GLY A 83 38.19 23.91 1.21
N ARG A 84 37.21 24.67 0.71
CA ARG A 84 36.47 25.66 1.51
C ARG A 84 35.36 24.95 2.28
N PRO A 85 35.29 25.04 3.63
CA PRO A 85 34.26 24.37 4.40
C PRO A 85 32.86 24.92 4.07
N LEU A 86 31.86 24.05 4.21
CA LEU A 86 30.44 24.39 4.27
C LEU A 86 29.99 24.27 5.73
N ASP A 87 29.12 25.17 6.14
CA ASP A 87 28.45 25.07 7.44
C ASP A 87 27.41 23.93 7.40
N ILE A 88 27.09 23.36 8.56
CA ILE A 88 26.17 22.22 8.71
C ILE A 88 25.18 22.57 9.82
N ALA A 89 23.89 22.31 9.62
CA ALA A 89 22.88 22.51 10.67
C ALA A 89 23.15 21.59 11.87
N ALA A 90 22.94 22.10 13.09
CA ALA A 90 23.17 21.34 14.32
C ALA A 90 22.30 20.08 14.43
N ASP A 91 21.17 20.06 13.75
CA ASP A 91 20.18 18.98 13.62
C ASP A 91 20.17 18.34 12.21
N ALA A 92 21.20 18.60 11.38
CA ALA A 92 21.26 18.06 10.01
C ALA A 92 21.22 16.52 10.00
N LEU A 93 21.90 15.88 10.96
CA LEU A 93 22.06 14.43 11.07
C LEU A 93 20.83 13.77 11.70
N ARG A 94 20.02 13.07 10.90
CA ARG A 94 18.74 12.50 11.33
C ARG A 94 18.33 11.26 10.52
N PRO A 95 17.58 10.30 11.09
CA PRO A 95 17.00 9.19 10.31
C PRO A 95 16.16 9.72 9.15
N MET A 96 16.18 9.07 7.99
CA MET A 96 15.28 9.42 6.89
C MET A 96 13.81 9.25 7.35
N PRO A 97 12.97 10.29 7.30
CA PRO A 97 11.57 10.18 7.69
C PRO A 97 10.85 9.12 6.82
N PRO A 98 10.13 8.16 7.41
CA PRO A 98 9.52 7.09 6.64
C PRO A 98 8.38 7.63 5.76
N ARG A 99 8.25 7.07 4.57
CA ARG A 99 7.26 7.46 3.56
C ARG A 99 6.67 6.20 2.92
N GLY A 100 5.42 6.23 2.51
CA GLY A 100 4.80 5.09 1.83
C GLY A 100 3.45 5.44 1.21
N HIS A 101 2.95 4.55 0.38
CA HIS A 101 1.63 4.66 -0.23
C HIS A 101 1.03 3.26 -0.45
N ILE A 102 -0.30 3.18 -0.41
CA ILE A 102 -1.07 1.99 -0.80
C ILE A 102 -1.68 2.31 -2.17
N GLU A 103 -1.21 1.61 -3.21
CA GLU A 103 -1.66 1.79 -4.59
C GLU A 103 -2.79 0.81 -4.96
N VAL A 104 -2.83 -0.35 -4.26
CA VAL A 104 -3.88 -1.36 -4.39
C VAL A 104 -4.31 -1.80 -3.00
N ALA A 105 -5.61 -1.76 -2.73
CA ALA A 105 -6.25 -2.38 -1.57
C ALA A 105 -7.44 -3.21 -2.08
N GLY A 106 -7.18 -4.42 -2.57
CA GLY A 106 -8.20 -5.37 -3.03
C GLY A 106 -8.68 -6.28 -1.90
N SER A 107 -9.71 -7.10 -2.19
CA SER A 107 -10.21 -8.16 -1.29
C SER A 107 -9.16 -9.25 -1.01
N ASP A 108 -8.24 -9.46 -1.95
CA ASP A 108 -7.35 -10.62 -2.01
C ASP A 108 -5.88 -10.24 -1.90
N ASP A 109 -5.50 -9.04 -2.39
CA ASP A 109 -4.14 -8.50 -2.36
C ASP A 109 -4.06 -7.00 -2.02
N VAL A 110 -2.90 -6.60 -1.49
CA VAL A 110 -2.55 -5.22 -1.16
C VAL A 110 -1.16 -4.94 -1.73
N ALA A 111 -1.01 -3.81 -2.40
CA ALA A 111 0.25 -3.41 -3.02
C ALA A 111 0.50 -1.91 -2.90
N GLY A 112 1.76 -1.52 -3.00
CA GLY A 112 2.19 -0.14 -2.87
C GLY A 112 3.70 -0.05 -2.73
N TRP A 113 4.16 0.98 -2.02
CA TRP A 113 5.58 1.17 -1.71
C TRP A 113 5.80 1.79 -0.33
N VAL A 114 7.02 1.62 0.18
CA VAL A 114 7.49 2.17 1.45
C VAL A 114 9.01 2.39 1.41
N VAL A 115 9.43 3.51 1.98
CA VAL A 115 10.83 3.82 2.31
C VAL A 115 10.86 4.04 3.83
N ALA A 116 11.48 3.13 4.57
CA ALA A 116 11.47 3.13 6.04
C ALA A 116 12.85 2.72 6.58
N ALA A 117 13.67 3.72 6.95
CA ALA A 117 15.05 3.49 7.38
C ALA A 117 15.13 2.74 8.72
N GLY A 118 15.35 1.42 8.68
CA GLY A 118 15.55 0.59 9.87
C GLY A 118 14.28 0.36 10.72
N LEU A 119 13.11 0.76 10.24
CA LEU A 119 11.83 0.59 10.95
C LEU A 119 11.07 -0.63 10.42
N PRO A 120 10.42 -1.44 11.29
CA PRO A 120 9.59 -2.55 10.84
C PRO A 120 8.37 -2.03 10.09
N VAL A 121 8.14 -2.53 8.87
CA VAL A 121 6.96 -2.19 8.07
C VAL A 121 5.85 -3.17 8.41
N THR A 122 4.65 -2.66 8.67
CA THR A 122 3.47 -3.48 8.99
C THR A 122 2.22 -2.99 8.26
N LEU A 123 1.27 -3.91 8.07
CA LEU A 123 -0.11 -3.63 7.70
C LEU A 123 -1.02 -4.00 8.87
N GLN A 124 -1.83 -3.05 9.35
CA GLN A 124 -2.96 -3.32 10.24
C GLN A 124 -4.24 -3.43 9.40
N PHE A 125 -5.05 -4.47 9.64
CA PHE A 125 -6.22 -4.82 8.82
C PHE A 125 -7.23 -5.67 9.64
N ASP A 126 -8.38 -6.04 9.05
CA ASP A 126 -9.46 -6.82 9.72
C ASP A 126 -9.79 -6.29 11.14
N GLY A 127 -9.82 -4.95 11.30
CA GLY A 127 -9.95 -4.29 12.60
C GLY A 127 -8.67 -4.33 13.44
N THR A 128 -8.34 -5.49 14.02
CA THR A 128 -7.28 -5.64 15.03
C THR A 128 -6.09 -6.48 14.60
N ARG A 129 -6.07 -7.05 13.38
CA ARG A 129 -4.92 -7.85 12.92
C ARG A 129 -3.77 -6.94 12.50
N ILE A 130 -2.54 -7.36 12.76
CA ILE A 130 -1.33 -6.72 12.25
C ILE A 130 -0.33 -7.77 11.76
N ALA A 131 0.29 -7.53 10.60
CA ALA A 131 1.34 -8.38 10.04
C ALA A 131 2.52 -7.54 9.57
N ALA A 132 3.73 -8.10 9.68
CA ALA A 132 4.93 -7.53 9.06
C ALA A 132 4.93 -7.81 7.54
N ILE A 133 5.54 -6.92 6.75
CA ILE A 133 5.70 -7.09 5.30
C ILE A 133 7.09 -6.66 4.83
N ASP A 134 7.62 -7.37 3.84
CA ASP A 134 8.90 -7.04 3.21
C ASP A 134 8.70 -6.22 1.93
N ALA A 135 9.36 -5.07 1.84
CA ALA A 135 9.30 -4.15 0.70
C ALA A 135 10.31 -4.53 -0.41
N ALA A 136 10.35 -5.81 -0.78
CA ALA A 136 11.41 -6.37 -1.61
C ALA A 136 11.29 -6.07 -3.13
N ASN A 137 10.16 -5.54 -3.60
CA ASN A 137 9.91 -5.38 -5.05
C ASN A 137 10.59 -4.11 -5.59
N GLY A 138 11.29 -4.25 -6.72
CA GLY A 138 11.95 -3.11 -7.39
C GLY A 138 10.97 -2.06 -7.93
N ARG A 139 11.28 -0.78 -7.67
CA ARG A 139 10.54 0.41 -8.08
C ARG A 139 11.45 1.46 -8.73
N PRO A 140 11.91 1.25 -9.99
CA PRO A 140 12.79 2.19 -10.70
C PRO A 140 12.22 3.61 -10.82
N ASP A 141 10.90 3.74 -10.83
CA ASP A 141 10.15 5.00 -10.80
C ASP A 141 10.41 5.83 -9.53
N LEU A 142 10.71 5.18 -8.40
CA LEU A 142 10.99 5.84 -7.12
C LEU A 142 12.48 6.15 -6.89
N ALA A 143 13.35 5.89 -7.87
CA ALA A 143 14.80 6.11 -7.74
C ALA A 143 15.17 7.58 -7.43
N GLN A 144 14.33 8.56 -7.81
CA GLN A 144 14.53 9.97 -7.45
C GLN A 144 14.19 10.27 -5.97
N MET A 145 13.35 9.45 -5.32
CA MET A 145 13.04 9.59 -3.89
C MET A 145 14.23 9.20 -3.01
N VAL A 146 15.03 8.22 -3.44
CA VAL A 146 16.31 7.83 -2.81
C VAL A 146 17.36 7.60 -3.90
N PRO A 147 18.08 8.66 -4.33
CA PRO A 147 19.09 8.58 -5.40
C PRO A 147 20.13 7.48 -5.17
N GLY A 148 20.58 6.83 -6.24
CA GLY A 148 21.64 5.82 -6.19
C GLY A 148 21.30 4.52 -5.44
N SER A 149 20.02 4.27 -5.14
CA SER A 149 19.54 3.01 -4.58
C SER A 149 19.34 1.93 -5.65
N ALA A 150 19.45 0.66 -5.26
CA ALA A 150 18.66 -0.39 -5.88
C ALA A 150 17.26 -0.28 -5.25
N PRO A 151 16.23 0.17 -6.00
CA PRO A 151 15.04 0.77 -5.39
C PRO A 151 14.00 -0.29 -5.00
N ASN A 152 14.40 -1.25 -4.17
CA ASN A 152 13.51 -2.25 -3.60
C ASN A 152 12.72 -1.58 -2.48
N TYR A 153 11.59 -0.99 -2.88
CA TYR A 153 10.67 -0.22 -2.03
C TYR A 153 9.21 -0.65 -2.22
N GLY A 154 8.91 -1.42 -3.27
CA GLY A 154 7.57 -1.90 -3.53
C GLY A 154 7.23 -3.12 -2.67
N PHE A 155 5.95 -3.27 -2.33
CA PHE A 155 5.41 -4.50 -1.75
C PHE A 155 4.17 -4.96 -2.52
N ARG A 156 3.91 -6.27 -2.49
CA ARG A 156 2.64 -6.86 -2.91
C ARG A 156 2.41 -8.13 -2.11
N VAL A 157 1.31 -8.19 -1.36
CA VAL A 157 1.03 -9.26 -0.40
C VAL A 157 -0.44 -9.70 -0.49
N SER A 158 -0.71 -10.98 -0.32
CA SER A 158 -2.10 -11.48 -0.24
C SER A 158 -2.66 -11.30 1.17
N LEU A 159 -3.88 -10.80 1.30
CA LEU A 159 -4.58 -10.73 2.58
C LEU A 159 -4.82 -12.12 3.19
N GLN A 160 -5.01 -13.16 2.38
CA GLN A 160 -5.07 -14.54 2.86
C GLN A 160 -3.73 -14.96 3.49
N ALA A 161 -2.60 -14.62 2.84
CA ALA A 161 -1.28 -14.92 3.37
C ALA A 161 -0.99 -14.15 4.67
N LEU A 162 -1.34 -12.86 4.76
CA LEU A 162 -1.19 -12.10 6.02
C LEU A 162 -2.01 -12.72 7.16
N ARG A 163 -3.23 -13.20 6.89
CA ARG A 163 -4.11 -13.82 7.91
C ARG A 163 -3.54 -15.07 8.58
N THR A 164 -2.56 -15.76 7.97
CA THR A 164 -1.95 -16.97 8.57
C THR A 164 -0.91 -16.68 9.66
N HIS A 165 -0.32 -15.48 9.67
CA HIS A 165 0.78 -15.10 10.57
C HIS A 165 0.59 -13.74 11.25
N ALA A 166 -0.52 -13.04 10.98
CA ALA A 166 -0.88 -11.81 11.68
C ALA A 166 -1.13 -12.05 13.18
N THR A 167 -0.61 -11.13 14.00
CA THR A 167 -0.89 -11.04 15.43
C THR A 167 -2.03 -10.06 15.71
N VAL A 168 -2.43 -9.93 16.97
CA VAL A 168 -3.37 -8.89 17.41
C VAL A 168 -2.59 -7.62 17.74
N SER A 169 -3.01 -6.49 17.17
CA SER A 169 -2.42 -5.18 17.46
C SER A 169 -2.87 -4.64 18.82
N SER A 170 -2.00 -3.85 19.46
CA SER A 170 -2.34 -3.00 20.60
C SER A 170 -2.86 -1.61 20.20
N ASP A 171 -2.82 -1.27 18.90
CA ASP A 171 -3.45 -0.07 18.37
C ASP A 171 -4.99 -0.13 18.46
N PRO A 172 -5.69 1.02 18.40
CA PRO A 172 -7.14 1.04 18.25
C PRO A 172 -7.62 0.19 17.07
N PRO A 173 -8.75 -0.55 17.22
CA PRO A 173 -9.36 -1.29 16.12
C PRO A 173 -9.70 -0.37 14.95
N LEU A 174 -9.38 -0.80 13.74
CA LEU A 174 -9.81 -0.13 12.50
C LEU A 174 -11.30 -0.35 12.27
N GLU A 175 -11.92 0.60 11.55
CA GLU A 175 -13.23 0.43 10.94
C GLU A 175 -13.24 -0.78 9.97
N PRO A 176 -14.40 -1.39 9.69
CA PRO A 176 -14.53 -2.42 8.66
C PRO A 176 -13.90 -1.99 7.34
N ASP A 177 -13.24 -2.92 6.68
CA ASP A 177 -12.56 -2.76 5.39
C ASP A 177 -11.44 -1.70 5.35
N VAL A 178 -11.05 -1.09 6.48
CA VAL A 178 -9.89 -0.19 6.51
C VAL A 178 -8.59 -0.97 6.68
N ILE A 179 -7.57 -0.54 5.95
CA ILE A 179 -6.19 -1.01 6.06
C ILE A 179 -5.22 0.16 6.28
N LEU A 180 -4.20 -0.07 7.11
CA LEU A 180 -3.27 0.95 7.56
C LEU A 180 -1.82 0.47 7.38
N LEU A 181 -1.05 1.14 6.51
CA LEU A 181 0.38 0.92 6.32
C LEU A 181 1.17 1.74 7.34
N ARG A 182 2.08 1.08 8.05
CA ARG A 182 2.92 1.67 9.09
C ARG A 182 4.41 1.38 8.89
N ALA A 183 5.25 2.25 9.47
CA ALA A 183 6.67 2.01 9.71
C ALA A 183 7.00 2.34 11.18
N GLY A 184 7.16 1.30 12.00
CA GLY A 184 7.12 1.43 13.46
C GLY A 184 5.81 2.10 13.90
N THR A 185 5.91 3.20 14.64
CA THR A 185 4.76 4.00 15.10
C THR A 185 4.13 4.88 14.02
N HIS A 186 4.86 5.19 12.93
CA HIS A 186 4.39 6.12 11.90
C HIS A 186 3.30 5.49 11.03
N VAL A 187 2.15 6.16 10.91
CA VAL A 187 1.17 5.87 9.86
C VAL A 187 1.64 6.50 8.55
N LEU A 188 1.77 5.70 7.50
CA LEU A 188 2.24 6.14 6.19
C LEU A 188 1.09 6.30 5.19
N ALA A 189 0.14 5.37 5.20
CA ALA A 189 -1.07 5.44 4.37
C ALA A 189 -2.23 4.72 5.06
N ARG A 190 -3.44 5.28 4.89
CA ARG A 190 -4.73 4.62 5.19
C ARG A 190 -5.44 4.41 3.86
N SER A 191 -6.04 3.24 3.68
CA SER A 191 -6.90 2.96 2.51
C SER A 191 -8.12 2.15 2.94
N THR A 192 -9.14 2.14 2.09
CA THR A 192 -10.31 1.26 2.22
C THR A 192 -10.18 0.14 1.19
N ILE A 193 -10.32 -1.10 1.64
CA ILE A 193 -10.34 -2.29 0.82
C ILE A 193 -11.53 -2.21 -0.13
N VAL A 194 -11.22 -2.11 -1.43
CA VAL A 194 -12.20 -2.20 -2.50
C VAL A 194 -12.58 -3.66 -2.66
N ARG A 195 -13.57 -4.08 -1.87
CA ARG A 195 -14.27 -5.35 -2.09
C ARG A 195 -14.97 -5.29 -3.44
N THR A 196 -14.31 -5.79 -4.48
CA THR A 196 -15.03 -6.26 -5.66
C THR A 196 -15.92 -7.41 -5.17
N PRO A 197 -17.26 -7.36 -5.37
CA PRO A 197 -18.11 -8.47 -4.97
C PRO A 197 -17.70 -9.71 -5.77
N LEU A 198 -17.06 -10.66 -5.08
CA LEU A 198 -16.64 -11.96 -5.59
C LEU A 198 -17.91 -12.75 -5.92
N VAL A 199 -18.77 -12.93 -4.91
CA VAL A 199 -20.16 -13.33 -5.09
C VAL A 199 -20.96 -12.16 -5.69
N ARG A 200 -21.70 -12.44 -6.76
CA ARG A 200 -22.68 -11.56 -7.40
C ARG A 200 -23.93 -12.35 -7.68
N GLY A 201 -25.10 -11.76 -7.50
CA GLY A 201 -26.35 -12.45 -7.80
C GLY A 201 -27.54 -11.53 -7.96
N LYS A 202 -28.65 -12.12 -8.40
CA LYS A 202 -29.96 -11.47 -8.44
C LYS A 202 -31.07 -12.51 -8.32
N LEU A 203 -31.96 -12.31 -7.37
CA LEU A 203 -33.28 -12.94 -7.35
C LEU A 203 -34.13 -12.27 -8.45
N GLU A 204 -34.47 -13.02 -9.51
CA GLU A 204 -35.11 -12.46 -10.71
C GLU A 204 -36.62 -12.66 -10.74
N ARG A 205 -37.13 -13.69 -10.05
CA ARG A 205 -38.55 -14.00 -9.95
C ARG A 205 -38.85 -14.74 -8.66
N VAL A 206 -39.95 -14.32 -8.03
CA VAL A 206 -40.59 -14.97 -6.89
C VAL A 206 -42.06 -15.14 -7.27
N THR A 207 -42.60 -16.34 -7.13
CA THR A 207 -44.04 -16.67 -7.31
C THR A 207 -44.46 -17.69 -6.25
N PRO A 208 -45.76 -17.98 -6.07
CA PRO A 208 -46.21 -19.06 -5.18
C PRO A 208 -45.77 -20.49 -5.57
N ALA A 209 -45.01 -20.67 -6.65
CA ALA A 209 -44.50 -21.97 -7.10
C ALA A 209 -42.97 -22.03 -7.21
N GLU A 210 -42.27 -20.89 -7.36
CA GLU A 210 -40.80 -20.88 -7.49
C GLU A 210 -40.13 -19.58 -7.02
N ALA A 211 -38.92 -19.71 -6.51
CA ALA A 211 -37.93 -18.64 -6.45
C ALA A 211 -36.79 -18.95 -7.41
N ARG A 212 -36.42 -18.01 -8.29
CA ARG A 212 -35.34 -18.24 -9.26
C ARG A 212 -34.54 -16.98 -9.58
N GLY A 213 -33.30 -17.20 -9.98
CA GLY A 213 -32.36 -16.13 -10.27
C GLY A 213 -31.00 -16.66 -10.70
N TRP A 214 -29.96 -15.91 -10.39
CA TRP A 214 -28.59 -16.34 -10.58
C TRP A 214 -27.70 -15.89 -9.42
N ALA A 215 -26.65 -16.67 -9.17
CA ALA A 215 -25.57 -16.35 -8.25
C ALA A 215 -24.27 -16.92 -8.85
N ALA A 216 -23.20 -16.14 -8.81
CA ALA A 216 -21.91 -16.47 -9.39
C ALA A 216 -20.80 -15.95 -8.46
N ASP A 217 -19.75 -16.74 -8.29
CA ASP A 217 -18.57 -16.38 -7.52
C ASP A 217 -17.37 -16.26 -8.48
N ALA A 218 -16.70 -15.10 -8.49
CA ALA A 218 -15.54 -14.84 -9.34
C ALA A 218 -14.38 -15.84 -9.12
N ASN A 219 -14.29 -16.44 -7.93
CA ASN A 219 -13.30 -17.48 -7.61
C ASN A 219 -13.76 -18.90 -8.03
N ARG A 220 -14.97 -19.05 -8.56
CA ARG A 220 -15.54 -20.31 -9.06
C ARG A 220 -15.95 -20.18 -10.54
N PRO A 221 -14.98 -20.20 -11.47
CA PRO A 221 -15.23 -19.99 -12.90
C PRO A 221 -16.05 -21.12 -13.54
N ASP A 222 -16.15 -22.29 -12.91
CA ASP A 222 -17.07 -23.37 -13.30
C ASP A 222 -18.56 -22.99 -13.13
N GLY A 223 -18.83 -21.96 -12.31
CA GLY A 223 -20.17 -21.45 -12.02
C GLY A 223 -20.94 -22.24 -10.96
N SER A 224 -20.26 -23.12 -10.21
CA SER A 224 -20.89 -23.99 -9.20
C SER A 224 -20.87 -23.33 -7.81
N LEU A 225 -21.87 -22.51 -7.51
CA LEU A 225 -22.00 -21.84 -6.21
C LEU A 225 -23.15 -22.41 -5.37
N GLY A 226 -22.85 -22.89 -4.17
CA GLY A 226 -23.86 -23.28 -3.18
C GLY A 226 -24.67 -22.07 -2.71
N VAL A 227 -25.99 -22.20 -2.66
CA VAL A 227 -26.95 -21.15 -2.30
C VAL A 227 -28.02 -21.66 -1.35
N GLU A 228 -28.55 -20.78 -0.50
CA GLU A 228 -29.67 -21.10 0.40
C GLU A 228 -30.80 -20.06 0.30
N MET A 229 -32.03 -20.56 0.23
CA MET A 229 -33.24 -19.76 0.27
C MET A 229 -33.69 -19.56 1.71
N ARG A 230 -33.95 -18.31 2.09
CA ARG A 230 -34.49 -17.92 3.39
C ARG A 230 -35.85 -17.24 3.21
N ILE A 231 -36.88 -17.74 3.90
CA ILE A 231 -38.22 -17.17 3.98
C ILE A 231 -38.37 -16.52 5.36
N ASP A 232 -38.69 -15.23 5.39
CA ASP A 232 -38.78 -14.41 6.62
C ASP A 232 -37.53 -14.52 7.52
N GLY A 233 -36.37 -14.69 6.89
CA GLY A 233 -35.06 -14.86 7.52
C GLY A 233 -34.70 -16.30 7.91
N ILE A 234 -35.67 -17.21 7.99
CA ILE A 234 -35.46 -18.62 8.31
C ILE A 234 -35.03 -19.37 7.05
N ARG A 235 -33.96 -20.19 7.14
CA ARG A 235 -33.55 -21.05 6.02
C ARG A 235 -34.57 -22.15 5.77
N ASP A 236 -35.08 -22.17 4.54
CA ASP A 236 -36.07 -23.12 4.05
C ASP A 236 -35.41 -24.23 3.21
N ALA A 237 -34.61 -23.84 2.21
CA ALA A 237 -34.01 -24.78 1.26
C ALA A 237 -32.54 -24.44 0.92
N THR A 238 -31.80 -25.45 0.46
CA THR A 238 -30.43 -25.32 -0.07
C THR A 238 -30.34 -25.87 -1.48
N GLY A 239 -29.37 -25.39 -2.26
CA GLY A 239 -29.19 -25.80 -3.66
C GLY A 239 -27.90 -25.27 -4.25
N VAL A 240 -27.72 -25.46 -5.56
CA VAL A 240 -26.55 -24.97 -6.31
C VAL A 240 -27.02 -24.07 -7.45
N ALA A 241 -26.26 -23.03 -7.74
CA ALA A 241 -26.47 -22.13 -8.87
C ALA A 241 -25.84 -22.68 -10.17
N ASP A 242 -25.96 -23.98 -10.44
CA ASP A 242 -25.28 -24.69 -11.54
C ASP A 242 -25.97 -24.58 -12.91
N ARG A 243 -27.19 -24.02 -12.98
CA ARG A 243 -28.02 -24.08 -14.18
C ARG A 243 -27.51 -23.12 -15.24
N TYR A 244 -27.21 -23.63 -16.43
CA TYR A 244 -26.58 -22.87 -17.52
C TYR A 244 -27.33 -21.57 -17.89
N ARG A 245 -26.59 -20.45 -17.92
CA ARG A 245 -27.09 -19.12 -18.28
C ARG A 245 -26.23 -18.46 -19.36
N ALA A 246 -26.63 -18.60 -20.63
CA ALA A 246 -25.94 -17.98 -21.77
C ALA A 246 -25.63 -16.47 -21.57
N GLY A 247 -26.56 -15.71 -20.97
CA GLY A 247 -26.39 -14.28 -20.70
C GLY A 247 -25.42 -13.91 -19.56
N LEU A 248 -24.90 -14.89 -18.81
CA LEU A 248 -23.79 -14.71 -17.85
C LEU A 248 -22.46 -15.09 -18.51
N VAL A 249 -22.44 -16.19 -19.27
CA VAL A 249 -21.27 -16.64 -20.05
C VAL A 249 -20.88 -15.59 -21.09
N ALA A 250 -21.85 -15.04 -21.84
CA ALA A 250 -21.63 -13.95 -22.80
C ALA A 250 -21.18 -12.62 -22.16
N LYS A 251 -21.15 -12.52 -20.83
CA LYS A 251 -20.62 -11.38 -20.07
C LYS A 251 -19.32 -11.70 -19.31
N GLY A 252 -18.77 -12.91 -19.47
CA GLY A 252 -17.58 -13.37 -18.74
C GLY A 252 -17.79 -13.49 -17.23
N ILE A 253 -19.03 -13.63 -16.75
CA ILE A 253 -19.34 -13.73 -15.30
C ILE A 253 -19.06 -15.13 -14.75
N VAL A 254 -19.21 -16.16 -15.60
CA VAL A 254 -18.93 -17.58 -15.35
C VAL A 254 -18.60 -18.27 -16.69
N ALA A 255 -17.87 -19.39 -16.69
CA ALA A 255 -17.66 -20.18 -17.90
C ALA A 255 -18.86 -21.10 -18.22
N SER A 256 -19.60 -21.54 -17.18
CA SER A 256 -20.86 -22.29 -17.29
C SER A 256 -21.78 -21.95 -16.10
N GLY A 257 -22.99 -22.53 -16.07
CA GLY A 257 -23.87 -22.43 -14.91
C GLY A 257 -24.31 -21.01 -14.53
N GLY A 258 -24.26 -20.69 -13.24
CA GLY A 258 -24.64 -19.45 -12.60
C GLY A 258 -26.12 -19.31 -12.21
N GLY A 259 -27.03 -20.14 -12.74
CA GLY A 259 -28.48 -20.03 -12.49
C GLY A 259 -28.99 -20.93 -11.36
N PHE A 260 -29.90 -20.43 -10.51
CA PHE A 260 -30.58 -21.23 -9.48
C PHE A 260 -32.11 -21.22 -9.64
N ARG A 261 -32.76 -22.27 -9.12
CA ARG A 261 -34.22 -22.36 -8.98
C ARG A 261 -34.55 -23.22 -7.76
N PHE A 262 -35.34 -22.66 -6.84
CA PHE A 262 -36.03 -23.35 -5.77
C PHE A 262 -37.50 -23.49 -6.13
N GLU A 263 -38.12 -24.59 -5.74
CA GLU A 263 -39.57 -24.72 -5.67
C GLU A 263 -40.03 -24.04 -4.38
N MET A 264 -41.21 -23.40 -4.37
CA MET A 264 -41.73 -22.85 -3.12
C MET A 264 -42.32 -23.96 -2.25
N PRO A 265 -42.09 -23.93 -0.93
CA PRO A 265 -42.92 -24.70 -0.01
C PRO A 265 -44.39 -24.28 -0.17
N SER A 266 -45.30 -25.24 -0.13
CA SER A 266 -46.74 -25.00 -0.12
C SER A 266 -47.20 -24.52 1.26
N ILE A 267 -46.76 -23.31 1.65
CA ILE A 267 -47.07 -22.70 2.94
C ILE A 267 -48.55 -22.32 3.01
N SER A 268 -49.29 -23.00 3.88
CA SER A 268 -50.52 -22.45 4.45
C SER A 268 -50.15 -21.18 5.22
N MET A 269 -50.53 -20.01 4.70
CA MET A 269 -50.16 -18.70 5.27
C MET A 269 -50.92 -18.44 6.59
N THR A 270 -50.47 -19.03 7.69
CA THR A 270 -51.04 -18.83 9.03
C THR A 270 -50.69 -17.44 9.58
N GLY A 271 -51.49 -16.44 9.19
CA GLY A 271 -51.59 -15.15 9.88
C GLY A 271 -50.93 -13.94 9.21
N GLY A 272 -50.21 -14.11 8.10
CA GLY A 272 -49.57 -13.02 7.35
C GLY A 272 -50.00 -12.98 5.88
N SER A 273 -50.21 -11.78 5.33
CA SER A 273 -50.61 -11.58 3.92
C SER A 273 -49.44 -11.59 2.93
N THR A 274 -48.20 -11.61 3.43
CA THR A 274 -46.95 -11.48 2.67
C THR A 274 -45.82 -12.20 3.41
N ALA A 275 -44.90 -12.81 2.66
CA ALA A 275 -43.66 -13.38 3.18
C ALA A 275 -42.45 -12.84 2.38
N HIS A 276 -41.31 -12.64 3.04
CA HIS A 276 -40.09 -12.10 2.44
C HIS A 276 -39.11 -13.21 2.03
N VAL A 277 -38.91 -13.37 0.73
CA VAL A 277 -38.00 -14.39 0.16
C VAL A 277 -36.66 -13.76 -0.18
N SER A 278 -35.57 -14.37 0.30
CA SER A 278 -34.19 -14.00 -0.04
C SER A 278 -33.36 -15.24 -0.38
N VAL A 279 -32.28 -15.06 -1.13
CA VAL A 279 -31.31 -16.12 -1.45
C VAL A 279 -29.90 -15.60 -1.20
N HIS A 280 -29.12 -16.38 -0.46
CA HIS A 280 -27.76 -16.06 0.00
C HIS A 280 -26.79 -17.11 -0.54
N ALA A 281 -25.50 -16.80 -0.68
CA ALA A 281 -24.50 -17.83 -0.94
C ALA A 281 -24.18 -18.60 0.34
N GLN A 282 -23.80 -19.86 0.22
CA GLN A 282 -23.43 -20.68 1.37
C GLN A 282 -22.00 -20.37 1.81
N GLY A 283 -21.89 -19.65 2.94
CA GLY A 283 -20.62 -19.16 3.49
C GLY A 283 -20.62 -17.65 3.78
N ASP A 284 -21.64 -16.92 3.32
CA ASP A 284 -21.96 -15.53 3.71
C ASP A 284 -22.87 -15.48 4.96
#